data_AF-A0A7S3QF56-F1
#
_entry.id   AF-A0A7S3QF56-F1
#
_cell.length_a   1.000
_cell.length_b   1.000
_cell.length_c   1.000
_cell.angle_alpha   90.00
_cell.angle_beta   90.00
_cell.angle_gamma   90.00
#
_symmetry.space_group_name_H-M   'P 1'
#
loop_
_entity.id
_entity.type
_entity.pdbx_description
1 polymer ?
#
loop_
_entity_poly.entity_id
_entity_poly.type
_entity_poly.pdbx_seq_one_letter_code
_entity_poly.pdbx_strand_id
1 'polypeptide(L)'
;MNITKDEDVTKVLQKLQDRKDKVHNIDFTCCTLITDTALNLIGETFSHIKTLDLYGCIGITEEGMLKILSSNPNLVNLNFSSCKKVNGDAALQSVIDNCPSIETLIAEDVGITTIPTDIGTLQKLKLLDLDRNNITVVPRSILDLPTECKLDFFNNPLQEPPVSVIKDGRRDAMIAYYEDLEKGARISNKLKFVLLGTGEAGKTTIANILNGQTTNYMPAKDDRTIHLDLMTIPIHKDGHDPITLTVYDCGGQSKYAAGQVQFITSVGFYVLLVNAEEEDPFNITRFLVILQARAPGAVVQIVLSKTDLLNSSSEIESKKDWIHKHVQKFQKYNSKNDTEHKSAPLNIQGDIIDVSAKNSPTDTHNAIINRIFELSDASPPILPSVRQNVPMRWLAFERFLMAISAYGLTDTSKLCEAIKGGVEQQDNDNGTDNQAYSDENEEYNKQRVQQRAKL
;
A
#
# COMPACT_ATOMS: atom_id res chain seq x y z
N MET A 1 0.32 -40.48 -7.66
CA MET A 1 0.33 -41.22 -6.39
C MET A 1 0.08 -40.21 -5.29
N ASN A 2 -0.59 -40.56 -4.20
CA ASN A 2 -0.85 -39.62 -3.11
C ASN A 2 0.42 -39.50 -2.27
N ILE A 3 1.31 -38.58 -2.64
CA ILE A 3 2.55 -38.30 -1.92
C ILE A 3 2.19 -37.24 -0.90
N THR A 4 2.32 -37.52 0.39
CA THR A 4 1.99 -36.54 1.43
C THR A 4 3.16 -36.23 2.35
N LYS A 5 4.23 -37.03 2.32
CA LYS A 5 5.45 -36.91 3.13
C LYS A 5 6.67 -37.50 2.42
N ASP A 6 7.87 -37.16 2.90
CA ASP A 6 9.15 -37.61 2.32
C ASP A 6 9.28 -39.14 2.13
N GLU A 7 8.79 -39.93 3.09
CA GLU A 7 8.82 -41.40 3.00
C GLU A 7 8.10 -41.94 1.76
N ASP A 8 7.03 -41.25 1.33
CA ASP A 8 6.25 -41.66 0.17
C ASP A 8 7.03 -41.34 -1.11
N VAL A 9 7.80 -40.25 -1.12
CA VAL A 9 8.72 -39.92 -2.22
C VAL A 9 9.74 -41.03 -2.41
N THR A 10 10.42 -41.48 -1.35
CA THR A 10 11.42 -42.57 -1.45
C THR A 10 10.81 -43.85 -2.03
N LYS A 11 9.60 -44.22 -1.60
CA LYS A 11 8.87 -45.40 -2.14
C LYS A 11 8.50 -45.23 -3.62
N VAL A 12 8.11 -44.01 -4.01
CA VAL A 12 7.78 -43.68 -5.41
C VAL A 12 9.04 -43.74 -6.27
N LEU A 13 10.16 -43.19 -5.81
CA LEU A 13 11.44 -43.21 -6.51
C LEU A 13 11.92 -44.64 -6.77
N GLN A 14 11.81 -45.54 -5.78
CA GLN A 14 12.14 -46.96 -5.96
C GLN A 14 11.29 -47.62 -7.07
N LYS A 15 10.00 -47.29 -7.14
CA LYS A 15 9.09 -47.84 -8.17
C LYS A 15 9.29 -47.25 -9.56
N LEU A 16 9.87 -46.05 -9.65
CA LEU A 16 10.06 -45.32 -10.90
C LEU A 16 11.49 -45.38 -11.43
N GLN A 17 12.38 -46.19 -10.83
CA GLN A 17 13.78 -46.30 -11.24
C GLN A 17 13.97 -46.59 -12.73
N ASP A 18 13.13 -47.45 -13.33
CA ASP A 18 13.22 -47.83 -14.75
C ASP A 18 12.51 -46.86 -15.71
N ARG A 19 11.88 -45.79 -15.17
CA ARG A 19 11.07 -44.83 -15.94
C ARG A 19 11.40 -43.37 -15.59
N LYS A 20 12.58 -43.11 -15.02
CA LYS A 20 13.00 -41.77 -14.60
C LYS A 20 12.88 -40.73 -15.70
N ASP A 21 13.23 -41.11 -16.93
CA ASP A 21 13.20 -40.22 -18.10
C ASP A 21 11.78 -39.84 -18.55
N LYS A 22 10.75 -40.54 -18.07
CA LYS A 22 9.33 -40.29 -18.42
C LYS A 22 8.62 -39.38 -17.42
N VAL A 23 9.27 -39.04 -16.30
CA VAL A 23 8.69 -38.19 -15.26
C VAL A 23 8.99 -36.74 -15.61
N HIS A 24 7.96 -36.02 -16.06
CA HIS A 24 8.05 -34.61 -16.45
C HIS A 24 7.23 -33.69 -15.55
N ASN A 25 6.23 -34.21 -14.86
CA ASN A 25 5.31 -33.40 -14.06
C ASN A 25 5.27 -33.97 -12.64
N ILE A 26 5.58 -33.12 -11.66
CA ILE A 26 5.51 -33.43 -10.24
C ILE A 26 4.62 -32.38 -9.58
N ASP A 27 3.65 -32.86 -8.81
CA ASP A 27 2.68 -32.04 -8.10
C ASP A 27 2.68 -32.44 -6.62
N PHE A 28 3.06 -31.49 -5.78
CA PHE A 28 3.09 -31.54 -4.33
C PHE A 28 2.21 -30.48 -3.69
N THR A 29 1.20 -30.00 -4.41
CA THR A 29 0.22 -29.04 -3.89
C THR A 29 -0.27 -29.45 -2.49
N CYS A 30 -0.12 -28.54 -1.52
CA CYS A 30 -0.49 -28.69 -0.12
C CYS A 30 0.18 -29.85 0.63
N CYS A 31 1.33 -30.36 0.15
CA CYS A 31 2.07 -31.42 0.82
C CYS A 31 2.95 -30.83 1.93
N THR A 32 2.34 -30.55 3.09
CA THR A 32 2.98 -29.83 4.20
C THR A 32 4.08 -30.62 4.94
N LEU A 33 4.16 -31.93 4.73
CA LEU A 33 5.17 -32.80 5.36
C LEU A 33 6.34 -33.14 4.41
N ILE A 34 6.39 -32.51 3.23
CA ILE A 34 7.53 -32.62 2.33
C ILE A 34 8.63 -31.64 2.78
N THR A 35 9.88 -32.11 2.80
CA THR A 35 11.07 -31.33 3.18
C THR A 35 12.14 -31.35 2.09
N ASP A 36 13.25 -30.67 2.34
CA ASP A 36 14.41 -30.65 1.44
C ASP A 36 14.96 -32.04 1.15
N THR A 37 14.78 -33.01 2.05
CA THR A 37 15.18 -34.41 1.81
C THR A 37 14.52 -34.96 0.55
N ALA A 38 13.20 -34.73 0.39
CA ALA A 38 12.47 -35.14 -0.79
C ALA A 38 12.89 -34.36 -2.05
N LEU A 39 13.05 -33.04 -1.95
CA LEU A 39 13.50 -32.20 -3.07
C LEU A 39 14.89 -32.62 -3.56
N ASN A 40 15.82 -32.88 -2.65
CA ASN A 40 17.18 -33.34 -2.97
C ASN A 40 17.15 -34.69 -3.68
N LEU A 41 16.38 -35.65 -3.14
CA LEU A 41 16.22 -36.96 -3.79
C LEU A 41 15.61 -36.86 -5.20
N ILE A 42 14.67 -35.94 -5.39
CA ILE A 42 14.04 -35.68 -6.69
C ILE A 42 15.04 -35.03 -7.65
N GLY A 43 15.76 -34.00 -7.21
CA GLY A 43 16.78 -33.32 -8.01
C GLY A 43 17.97 -34.23 -8.38
N GLU A 44 18.27 -35.26 -7.57
CA GLU A 44 19.26 -36.29 -7.89
C GLU A 44 18.71 -37.36 -8.85
N THR A 45 17.41 -37.61 -8.83
CA THR A 45 16.80 -38.72 -9.57
C THR A 45 16.23 -38.31 -10.94
N PHE A 46 15.64 -37.12 -11.03
CA PHE A 46 14.92 -36.65 -12.21
C PHE A 46 15.54 -35.37 -12.74
N SER A 47 16.17 -35.42 -13.91
CA SER A 47 16.80 -34.26 -14.58
C SER A 47 15.95 -33.66 -15.71
N HIS A 48 14.74 -34.20 -15.95
CA HIS A 48 13.86 -33.84 -17.07
C HIS A 48 12.47 -33.36 -16.63
N ILE A 49 12.37 -32.83 -15.41
CA ILE A 49 11.15 -32.21 -14.91
C ILE A 49 10.86 -30.96 -15.74
N LYS A 50 9.60 -30.84 -16.20
CA LYS A 50 9.04 -29.70 -16.92
C LYS A 50 8.04 -28.92 -16.08
N THR A 51 7.27 -29.60 -15.23
CA THR A 51 6.27 -29.00 -14.35
C THR A 51 6.55 -29.41 -12.92
N LEU A 52 6.69 -28.43 -12.04
CA LEU A 52 6.86 -28.62 -10.61
C LEU A 52 5.89 -27.71 -9.85
N ASP A 53 4.93 -28.31 -9.15
CA ASP A 53 4.04 -27.58 -8.25
C ASP A 53 4.38 -27.93 -6.79
N LEU A 54 4.74 -26.92 -6.02
CA LEU A 54 5.13 -26.96 -4.61
C LEU A 54 4.20 -26.08 -3.75
N TYR A 55 3.05 -25.64 -4.30
CA TYR A 55 2.13 -24.75 -3.58
C TYR A 55 1.89 -25.22 -2.15
N GLY A 56 2.14 -24.36 -1.16
CA GLY A 56 1.87 -24.66 0.24
C GLY A 56 2.78 -25.73 0.88
N CYS A 57 3.88 -26.11 0.23
CA CYS A 57 4.93 -26.90 0.88
C CYS A 57 5.68 -26.05 1.90
N ILE A 58 5.22 -26.04 3.16
CA ILE A 58 5.84 -25.24 4.24
C ILE A 58 7.10 -25.88 4.85
N GLY A 59 7.36 -27.13 4.53
CA GLY A 59 8.49 -27.91 5.05
C GLY A 59 9.79 -27.77 4.26
N ILE A 60 9.72 -27.24 3.03
CA ILE A 60 10.88 -27.01 2.16
C ILE A 60 11.54 -25.68 2.48
N THR A 61 12.85 -25.59 2.32
CA THR A 61 13.64 -24.38 2.53
C THR A 61 14.32 -23.93 1.25
N GLU A 62 15.05 -22.81 1.33
CA GLU A 62 15.89 -22.31 0.24
C GLU A 62 16.86 -23.39 -0.28
N GLU A 63 17.46 -24.21 0.58
CA GLU A 63 18.46 -25.21 0.17
C GLU A 63 17.87 -26.25 -0.80
N GLY A 64 16.72 -26.84 -0.45
CA GLY A 64 16.03 -27.79 -1.32
C GLY A 64 15.54 -27.15 -2.61
N MET A 65 15.09 -25.89 -2.54
CA MET A 65 14.62 -25.13 -3.70
C MET A 65 15.75 -24.86 -4.71
N LEU A 66 16.88 -24.33 -4.25
CA LEU A 66 18.05 -24.07 -5.11
C LEU A 66 18.59 -25.36 -5.73
N LYS A 67 18.58 -26.46 -4.96
CA LYS A 67 19.00 -27.77 -5.46
C LYS A 67 18.12 -28.26 -6.61
N ILE A 68 16.80 -28.21 -6.48
CA ILE A 68 15.92 -28.70 -7.55
C ILE A 68 15.98 -27.81 -8.79
N LEU A 69 16.09 -26.48 -8.63
CA LEU A 69 16.22 -25.54 -9.76
C LEU A 69 17.51 -25.78 -10.56
N SER A 70 18.64 -25.95 -9.88
CA SER A 70 19.93 -26.24 -10.53
C SER A 70 19.99 -27.63 -11.19
N SER A 71 19.23 -28.61 -10.69
CA SER A 71 19.10 -29.94 -11.28
C SER A 71 18.19 -30.00 -12.52
N ASN A 72 17.32 -29.00 -12.73
CA ASN A 72 16.25 -29.06 -13.74
C ASN A 72 16.24 -27.83 -14.67
N PRO A 73 17.22 -27.72 -15.60
CA PRO A 73 17.34 -26.55 -16.48
C PRO A 73 16.24 -26.43 -17.55
N ASN A 74 15.51 -27.53 -17.80
CA ASN A 74 14.41 -27.58 -18.77
C ASN A 74 13.03 -27.36 -18.11
N LEU A 75 12.99 -26.83 -16.89
CA LEU A 75 11.75 -26.52 -16.22
C LEU A 75 10.96 -25.47 -17.02
N VAL A 76 9.66 -25.70 -17.16
CA VAL A 76 8.72 -24.90 -17.95
C VAL A 76 7.68 -24.25 -17.05
N ASN A 77 7.18 -24.96 -16.06
CA ASN A 77 6.17 -24.47 -15.12
C ASN A 77 6.66 -24.70 -13.70
N LEU A 78 6.65 -23.64 -12.91
CA LEU A 78 7.02 -23.67 -11.51
C LEU A 78 6.00 -22.90 -10.68
N ASN A 79 5.48 -23.55 -9.65
CA ASN A 79 4.69 -22.93 -8.60
C ASN A 79 5.33 -23.25 -7.26
N PHE A 80 5.72 -22.24 -6.49
CA PHE A 80 6.20 -22.40 -5.12
C PHE A 80 5.55 -21.39 -4.17
N SER A 81 4.33 -20.97 -4.51
CA SER A 81 3.54 -20.06 -3.69
C SER A 81 3.32 -20.63 -2.30
N SER A 82 3.25 -19.75 -1.30
CA SER A 82 3.07 -20.10 0.12
C SER A 82 4.15 -21.02 0.71
N CYS A 83 5.33 -21.14 0.08
CA CYS A 83 6.49 -21.84 0.64
C CYS A 83 7.25 -20.95 1.64
N LYS A 84 6.71 -20.81 2.85
CA LYS A 84 7.14 -19.81 3.86
C LYS A 84 8.60 -19.85 4.33
N LYS A 85 9.31 -20.95 4.14
CA LYS A 85 10.71 -21.11 4.53
C LYS A 85 11.68 -20.99 3.35
N VAL A 86 11.17 -20.80 2.14
CA VAL A 86 11.98 -20.50 0.96
C VAL A 86 12.25 -19.00 0.95
N ASN A 87 13.51 -18.63 0.77
CA ASN A 87 13.86 -17.25 0.46
C ASN A 87 13.42 -16.95 -0.99
N GLY A 88 12.34 -16.18 -1.14
CA GLY A 88 11.76 -15.87 -2.43
C GLY A 88 12.71 -15.13 -3.38
N ASP A 89 13.53 -14.20 -2.87
CA ASP A 89 14.48 -13.44 -3.69
C ASP A 89 15.56 -14.35 -4.27
N ALA A 90 16.14 -15.22 -3.44
CA ALA A 90 17.15 -16.20 -3.87
C ALA A 90 16.58 -17.23 -4.84
N ALA A 91 15.35 -17.72 -4.57
CA ALA A 91 14.67 -18.64 -5.47
C ALA A 91 14.37 -18.01 -6.84
N LEU A 92 13.91 -16.74 -6.85
CA LEU A 92 13.65 -16.01 -8.09
C LEU A 92 14.93 -15.81 -8.91
N GLN A 93 16.05 -15.43 -8.27
CA GLN A 93 17.35 -15.34 -8.95
C GLN A 93 17.78 -16.71 -9.51
N SER A 94 17.63 -17.79 -8.72
CA SER A 94 18.00 -19.14 -9.16
C SER A 94 17.18 -19.62 -10.37
N VAL A 95 15.90 -19.25 -10.46
CA VAL A 95 15.08 -19.51 -11.65
C VAL A 95 15.66 -18.81 -12.88
N ILE A 96 16.05 -17.54 -12.75
CA ILE A 96 16.65 -16.76 -13.84
C ILE A 96 17.95 -17.42 -14.30
N ASP A 97 18.81 -17.82 -13.36
CA ASP A 97 20.13 -18.37 -13.66
C ASP A 97 20.09 -19.78 -14.26
N ASN A 98 19.16 -20.63 -13.79
CA ASN A 98 19.18 -22.07 -14.07
C ASN A 98 18.07 -22.54 -15.02
N CYS A 99 16.95 -21.83 -15.13
CA CYS A 99 15.75 -22.31 -15.82
C CYS A 99 15.35 -21.41 -17.01
N PRO A 100 16.17 -21.30 -18.09
CA PRO A 100 15.90 -20.41 -19.22
C PRO A 100 14.69 -20.82 -20.07
N SER A 101 14.12 -22.01 -19.83
CA SER A 101 12.93 -22.51 -20.54
C SER A 101 11.61 -22.25 -19.82
N ILE A 102 11.63 -21.52 -18.69
CA ILE A 102 10.45 -21.25 -17.90
C ILE A 102 9.42 -20.43 -18.70
N GLU A 103 8.17 -20.90 -18.70
CA GLU A 103 7.02 -20.26 -19.33
C GLU A 103 6.02 -19.77 -18.28
N THR A 104 5.89 -20.48 -17.16
CA THR A 104 4.99 -20.11 -16.05
C THR A 104 5.75 -20.10 -14.74
N LEU A 105 5.76 -18.95 -14.08
CA LEU A 105 6.35 -18.77 -12.76
C LEU A 105 5.30 -18.18 -11.81
N ILE A 106 4.94 -18.94 -10.78
CA ILE A 106 3.98 -18.54 -9.75
C ILE A 106 4.67 -18.61 -8.39
N ALA A 107 4.83 -17.46 -7.74
CA ALA A 107 5.54 -17.30 -6.47
C ALA A 107 4.81 -16.29 -5.58
N GLU A 108 3.57 -16.62 -5.23
CA GLU A 108 2.74 -15.80 -4.38
C GLU A 108 3.10 -16.01 -2.90
N ASP A 109 3.15 -14.94 -2.12
CA ASP A 109 3.24 -15.02 -0.65
C ASP A 109 4.48 -15.78 -0.12
N VAL A 110 5.63 -15.53 -0.75
CA VAL A 110 6.97 -16.08 -0.42
C VAL A 110 7.95 -15.00 0.08
N GLY A 111 7.46 -13.78 0.28
CA GLY A 111 8.25 -12.69 0.87
C GLY A 111 9.30 -12.08 -0.06
N ILE A 112 9.11 -12.15 -1.38
CA ILE A 112 9.99 -11.48 -2.35
C ILE A 112 10.01 -9.98 -2.07
N THR A 113 11.19 -9.39 -1.97
CA THR A 113 11.38 -7.95 -1.78
C THR A 113 11.91 -7.27 -3.03
N THR A 114 12.66 -8.00 -3.86
CA THR A 114 13.32 -7.45 -5.06
C THR A 114 13.11 -8.36 -6.25
N ILE A 115 12.75 -7.77 -7.39
CA ILE A 115 12.77 -8.47 -8.68
C ILE A 115 14.16 -8.22 -9.31
N PRO A 116 14.94 -9.26 -9.64
CA PRO A 116 16.25 -9.08 -10.27
C PRO A 116 16.18 -8.30 -11.58
N THR A 117 17.21 -7.49 -11.85
CA THR A 117 17.30 -6.66 -13.06
C THR A 117 17.40 -7.48 -14.35
N ASP A 118 17.72 -8.75 -14.23
CA ASP A 118 18.00 -9.71 -15.29
C ASP A 118 16.78 -10.63 -15.53
N ILE A 119 15.64 -10.37 -14.88
CA ILE A 119 14.35 -11.04 -15.14
C ILE A 119 13.96 -10.99 -16.63
N GLY A 120 14.34 -9.91 -17.33
CA GLY A 120 14.13 -9.72 -18.77
C GLY A 120 14.79 -10.79 -19.65
N THR A 121 15.73 -11.58 -19.13
CA THR A 121 16.37 -12.69 -19.87
C THR A 121 15.43 -13.89 -20.10
N LEU A 122 14.32 -13.99 -19.37
CA LEU A 122 13.35 -15.07 -19.48
C LEU A 122 12.42 -14.91 -20.70
N GLN A 123 13.00 -15.10 -21.89
CA GLN A 123 12.34 -14.86 -23.19
C GLN A 123 11.20 -15.84 -23.54
N LYS A 124 10.98 -16.89 -22.73
CA LYS A 124 9.86 -17.82 -22.91
C LYS A 124 8.72 -17.56 -21.92
N LEU A 125 8.87 -16.64 -20.98
CA LEU A 125 7.92 -16.42 -19.90
C LEU A 125 6.59 -15.86 -20.45
N LYS A 126 5.51 -16.56 -20.16
CA LYS A 126 4.12 -16.25 -20.54
C LYS A 126 3.29 -15.78 -19.35
N LEU A 127 3.63 -16.21 -18.14
CA LEU A 127 2.98 -15.80 -16.90
C LEU A 127 4.03 -15.64 -15.80
N LEU A 128 4.06 -14.44 -15.20
CA LEU A 128 4.77 -14.13 -13.98
C LEU A 128 3.76 -13.66 -12.93
N ASP A 129 3.49 -14.50 -11.93
CA ASP A 129 2.62 -14.17 -10.81
C ASP A 129 3.45 -14.04 -9.53
N LEU A 130 3.63 -12.79 -9.08
CA LEU A 130 4.31 -12.42 -7.84
C LEU A 130 3.33 -11.71 -6.87
N ASP A 131 2.03 -12.02 -6.93
CA ASP A 131 1.01 -11.48 -6.02
C ASP A 131 1.41 -11.69 -4.53
N ARG A 132 0.96 -10.78 -3.66
CA ARG A 132 1.13 -10.88 -2.18
C ARG A 132 2.59 -11.01 -1.73
N ASN A 133 3.50 -10.26 -2.32
CA ASN A 133 4.88 -10.16 -1.86
C ASN A 133 5.18 -8.76 -1.28
N ASN A 134 6.44 -8.49 -1.00
CA ASN A 134 6.94 -7.25 -0.39
C ASN A 134 7.67 -6.38 -1.42
N ILE A 135 7.31 -6.47 -2.70
CA ILE A 135 7.99 -5.78 -3.81
C ILE A 135 7.67 -4.30 -3.77
N THR A 136 8.71 -3.47 -3.73
CA THR A 136 8.60 -2.00 -3.77
C THR A 136 8.92 -1.44 -5.16
N VAL A 137 9.84 -2.08 -5.88
CA VAL A 137 10.33 -1.64 -7.18
C VAL A 137 10.20 -2.78 -8.18
N VAL A 138 9.49 -2.53 -9.26
CA VAL A 138 9.56 -3.33 -10.48
C VAL A 138 10.66 -2.72 -11.35
N PRO A 139 11.64 -3.50 -11.83
CA PRO A 139 12.71 -3.00 -12.67
C PRO A 139 12.22 -2.76 -14.10
N ARG A 140 12.87 -1.81 -14.81
CA ARG A 140 12.58 -1.55 -16.24
C ARG A 140 12.70 -2.80 -17.10
N SER A 141 13.60 -3.72 -16.76
CA SER A 141 13.83 -4.97 -17.50
C SER A 141 12.62 -5.90 -17.54
N ILE A 142 11.59 -5.65 -16.73
CA ILE A 142 10.30 -6.31 -16.89
C ILE A 142 9.70 -6.04 -18.28
N LEU A 143 10.07 -4.91 -18.91
CA LEU A 143 9.69 -4.55 -20.27
C LEU A 143 10.44 -5.36 -21.36
N ASP A 144 11.50 -6.07 -21.00
CA ASP A 144 12.26 -6.93 -21.93
C ASP A 144 11.70 -8.36 -22.01
N LEU A 145 10.77 -8.72 -21.11
CA LEU A 145 10.00 -9.97 -21.19
C LEU A 145 9.14 -10.02 -22.46
N PRO A 146 8.63 -11.19 -22.89
CA PRO A 146 7.70 -11.28 -24.01
C PRO A 146 6.47 -10.37 -23.82
N THR A 147 5.97 -9.76 -24.90
CA THR A 147 4.82 -8.83 -24.84
C THR A 147 3.52 -9.51 -24.40
N GLU A 148 3.36 -10.79 -24.70
CA GLU A 148 2.22 -11.61 -24.27
C GLU A 148 2.33 -12.10 -22.81
N CYS A 149 3.46 -11.81 -22.14
CA CYS A 149 3.67 -12.18 -20.75
C CYS A 149 2.68 -11.46 -19.84
N LYS A 150 1.84 -12.24 -19.15
CA LYS A 150 0.94 -11.74 -18.12
C LYS A 150 1.74 -11.49 -16.85
N LEU A 151 1.64 -10.28 -16.34
CA LEU A 151 2.33 -9.84 -15.13
C LEU A 151 1.29 -9.59 -14.03
N ASP A 152 1.43 -10.28 -12.91
CA ASP A 152 0.65 -10.05 -11.70
C ASP A 152 1.59 -9.62 -10.56
N PHE A 153 1.39 -8.39 -10.09
CA PHE A 153 2.10 -7.79 -8.96
C PHE A 153 1.11 -7.21 -7.95
N PHE A 154 -0.14 -7.70 -7.94
CA PHE A 154 -1.13 -7.21 -6.99
C PHE A 154 -0.65 -7.45 -5.54
N ASN A 155 -1.25 -6.72 -4.61
CA ASN A 155 -1.00 -6.88 -3.18
C ASN A 155 0.49 -6.77 -2.76
N ASN A 156 1.25 -5.93 -3.48
CA ASN A 156 2.64 -5.55 -3.15
C ASN A 156 2.71 -4.05 -2.80
N PRO A 157 3.62 -3.61 -1.91
CA PRO A 157 3.83 -2.22 -1.52
C PRO A 157 4.59 -1.41 -2.61
N LEU A 158 4.08 -1.43 -3.83
CA LEU A 158 4.74 -0.86 -5.01
C LEU A 158 4.85 0.67 -4.94
N GLN A 159 6.09 1.15 -4.90
CA GLN A 159 6.46 2.56 -5.06
C GLN A 159 6.82 2.86 -6.50
N GLU A 160 7.57 2.00 -7.19
CA GLU A 160 8.04 2.26 -8.56
C GLU A 160 7.81 1.05 -9.46
N PRO A 161 6.87 1.08 -10.41
CA PRO A 161 5.87 2.10 -10.63
C PRO A 161 4.71 2.00 -9.62
N PRO A 162 3.95 3.09 -9.40
CA PRO A 162 2.72 3.03 -8.60
C PRO A 162 1.75 1.95 -9.10
N VAL A 163 0.99 1.36 -8.19
CA VAL A 163 -0.06 0.37 -8.50
C VAL A 163 -1.02 0.85 -9.60
N SER A 164 -1.31 2.16 -9.68
CA SER A 164 -2.18 2.74 -10.71
C SER A 164 -1.64 2.61 -12.15
N VAL A 165 -0.33 2.50 -12.32
CA VAL A 165 0.34 2.31 -13.62
C VAL A 165 0.25 0.84 -14.05
N ILE A 166 0.45 -0.08 -13.12
CA ILE A 166 0.45 -1.53 -13.38
C ILE A 166 -0.99 -2.07 -13.46
N LYS A 167 -1.96 -1.33 -12.91
CA LYS A 167 -3.37 -1.73 -12.87
C LYS A 167 -3.87 -2.15 -14.26
N ASP A 168 -4.51 -3.31 -14.28
CA ASP A 168 -5.10 -3.96 -15.46
C ASP A 168 -4.07 -4.47 -16.50
N GLY A 169 -2.81 -4.69 -16.11
CA GLY A 169 -1.78 -5.30 -16.97
C GLY A 169 -1.37 -4.40 -18.15
N ARG A 170 -1.55 -3.09 -18.02
CA ARG A 170 -1.26 -2.11 -19.08
C ARG A 170 0.24 -1.87 -19.22
N ARG A 171 0.91 -2.77 -19.94
CA ARG A 171 2.34 -2.66 -20.25
C ARG A 171 2.71 -1.32 -20.88
N ASP A 172 1.86 -0.77 -21.74
CA ASP A 172 2.06 0.55 -22.36
C ASP A 172 2.16 1.68 -21.32
N ALA A 173 1.41 1.60 -20.22
CA ALA A 173 1.49 2.58 -19.14
C ALA A 173 2.82 2.48 -18.40
N MET A 174 3.36 1.26 -18.21
CA MET A 174 4.68 1.06 -17.64
C MET A 174 5.78 1.61 -18.57
N ILE A 175 5.68 1.35 -19.88
CA ILE A 175 6.60 1.92 -20.89
C ILE A 175 6.62 3.44 -20.79
N ALA A 176 5.45 4.08 -20.87
CA ALA A 176 5.33 5.53 -20.77
C ALA A 176 5.85 6.08 -19.44
N TYR A 177 5.64 5.36 -18.33
CA TYR A 177 6.16 5.73 -17.03
C TYR A 177 7.69 5.74 -17.00
N TYR A 178 8.36 4.67 -17.43
CA TYR A 178 9.82 4.62 -17.43
C TYR A 178 10.45 5.59 -18.43
N GLU A 179 9.85 5.77 -19.61
CA GLU A 179 10.30 6.78 -20.57
C GLU A 179 10.19 8.21 -20.02
N ASP A 180 9.12 8.52 -19.28
CA ASP A 180 8.95 9.83 -18.66
C ASP A 180 9.86 10.00 -17.43
N LEU A 181 10.21 8.93 -16.71
CA LEU A 181 11.24 8.96 -15.65
C LEU A 181 12.63 9.30 -16.23
N GLU A 182 13.00 8.73 -17.38
CA GLU A 182 14.29 9.02 -18.04
C GLU A 182 14.43 10.49 -18.44
N LYS A 183 13.33 11.15 -18.78
CA LYS A 183 13.30 12.58 -19.12
C LYS A 183 13.45 13.50 -17.90
N GLY A 184 13.31 12.96 -16.69
CA GLY A 184 13.45 13.67 -15.44
C GLY A 184 12.42 13.21 -14.41
N ALA A 185 12.91 12.90 -13.22
CA ALA A 185 12.11 12.40 -12.11
C ALA A 185 12.35 13.21 -10.84
N ARG A 186 11.38 13.17 -9.92
CA ARG A 186 11.48 13.77 -8.60
C ARG A 186 10.77 12.89 -7.59
N ILE A 187 11.32 12.82 -6.39
CA ILE A 187 10.68 12.13 -5.27
C ILE A 187 9.47 12.96 -4.80
N SER A 188 8.30 12.32 -4.77
CA SER A 188 7.06 12.86 -4.24
C SER A 188 6.84 12.37 -2.81
N ASN A 189 6.73 13.32 -1.87
CA ASN A 189 6.38 13.07 -0.47
C ASN A 189 4.94 13.49 -0.18
N LYS A 190 4.01 13.22 -1.11
CA LYS A 190 2.59 13.55 -0.92
C LYS A 190 1.84 12.36 -0.37
N LEU A 191 1.11 12.58 0.72
CA LEU A 191 0.28 11.55 1.35
C LEU A 191 -1.18 11.97 1.36
N LYS A 192 -2.06 11.10 0.87
CA LYS A 192 -3.50 11.24 1.02
C LYS A 192 -3.90 10.76 2.41
N PHE A 193 -4.34 11.69 3.25
CA PHE A 193 -4.69 11.45 4.64
C PHE A 193 -6.20 11.60 4.81
N VAL A 194 -6.91 10.53 5.19
CA VAL A 194 -8.37 10.53 5.24
C VAL A 194 -8.85 10.27 6.66
N LEU A 195 -9.64 11.21 7.20
CA LEU A 195 -10.23 11.09 8.53
C LEU A 195 -11.60 10.40 8.44
N LEU A 196 -11.74 9.28 9.16
CA LEU A 196 -12.98 8.51 9.25
C LEU A 196 -13.45 8.41 10.71
N GLY A 197 -14.74 8.19 10.91
CA GLY A 197 -15.33 8.03 12.23
C GLY A 197 -16.74 8.57 12.32
N THR A 198 -17.45 8.23 13.38
CA THR A 198 -18.84 8.67 13.63
C THR A 198 -18.92 10.18 13.77
N GLY A 199 -20.14 10.74 13.66
CA GLY A 199 -20.37 12.13 14.01
C GLY A 199 -19.81 12.42 15.41
N GLU A 200 -19.16 13.57 15.60
CA GLU A 200 -18.59 13.99 16.89
C GLU A 200 -17.37 13.19 17.39
N ALA A 201 -16.79 12.29 16.58
CA ALA A 201 -15.55 11.58 16.91
C ALA A 201 -14.27 12.46 16.93
N GLY A 202 -14.38 13.76 16.65
CA GLY A 202 -13.23 14.69 16.70
C GLY A 202 -12.40 14.83 15.43
N LYS A 203 -12.93 14.45 14.25
CA LYS A 203 -12.24 14.56 12.94
C LYS A 203 -11.72 15.98 12.68
N THR A 204 -12.62 16.96 12.64
CA THR A 204 -12.28 18.37 12.38
C THR A 204 -11.31 18.94 13.42
N THR A 205 -11.40 18.50 14.68
CA THR A 205 -10.45 18.91 15.73
C THR A 205 -9.04 18.42 15.45
N ILE A 206 -8.87 17.15 15.06
CA ILE A 206 -7.56 16.60 14.70
C ILE A 206 -7.01 17.26 13.43
N ALA A 207 -7.87 17.49 12.44
CA ALA A 207 -7.54 18.24 11.24
C ALA A 207 -6.93 19.62 11.59
N ASN A 208 -7.59 20.40 12.44
CA ASN A 208 -7.11 21.72 12.86
C ASN A 208 -5.80 21.66 13.65
N ILE A 209 -5.65 20.66 14.53
CA ILE A 209 -4.40 20.43 15.29
C ILE A 209 -3.23 20.13 14.36
N LEU A 210 -3.44 19.34 13.30
CA LEU A 210 -2.40 19.07 12.31
C LEU A 210 -2.02 20.34 11.52
N ASN A 211 -2.97 21.25 11.29
CA ASN A 211 -2.73 22.51 10.58
C ASN A 211 -2.07 23.59 11.47
N GLY A 212 -1.64 23.26 12.69
CA GLY A 212 -1.04 24.22 13.62
C GLY A 212 -2.02 25.24 14.20
N GLN A 213 -3.34 25.08 13.97
CA GLN A 213 -4.35 25.92 14.58
C GLN A 213 -4.60 25.44 16.02
N THR A 214 -3.82 25.95 16.97
CA THR A 214 -4.06 25.80 18.42
C THR A 214 -5.19 26.72 18.86
N THR A 215 -6.43 26.38 18.50
CA THR A 215 -7.59 27.12 19.00
C THR A 215 -8.62 26.19 19.60
N ASN A 216 -9.25 26.67 20.67
CA ASN A 216 -10.47 26.17 21.30
C ASN A 216 -11.69 26.23 20.33
N TYR A 217 -11.48 25.94 19.05
CA TYR A 217 -12.52 25.94 18.03
C TYR A 217 -13.20 24.58 18.04
N MET A 218 -14.19 24.45 18.92
CA MET A 218 -15.22 23.43 18.80
C MET A 218 -16.24 23.96 17.79
N PRO A 219 -16.41 23.33 16.62
CA PRO A 219 -17.46 23.75 15.69
C PRO A 219 -18.80 23.70 16.43
N ALA A 220 -19.59 24.77 16.36
CA ALA A 220 -20.95 24.78 16.89
C ALA A 220 -21.78 23.66 16.22
N LYS A 221 -22.91 23.25 16.82
CA LYS A 221 -23.79 22.22 16.23
C LYS A 221 -24.21 22.52 14.78
N ASP A 222 -24.14 23.79 14.38
CA ASP A 222 -24.50 24.31 13.07
C ASP A 222 -23.30 24.50 12.11
N ASP A 223 -22.05 24.38 12.58
CA ASP A 223 -20.78 24.46 11.80
C ASP A 223 -20.25 23.07 11.40
N ARG A 224 -21.12 22.05 11.38
CA ARG A 224 -20.73 20.69 11.01
C ARG A 224 -20.35 20.65 9.53
N THR A 225 -19.15 20.13 9.20
CA THR A 225 -18.75 19.87 7.80
C THR A 225 -19.83 19.08 7.07
N ILE A 226 -20.49 19.74 6.12
CA ILE A 226 -21.67 19.19 5.43
C ILE A 226 -21.24 18.28 4.28
N HIS A 227 -20.06 18.46 3.66
CA HIS A 227 -19.64 17.70 2.46
C HIS A 227 -18.25 17.07 2.59
N LEU A 228 -17.17 17.82 2.33
CA LEU A 228 -15.78 17.36 2.36
C LEU A 228 -14.86 18.59 2.46
N ASP A 229 -14.07 18.71 3.52
CA ASP A 229 -13.05 19.75 3.60
C ASP A 229 -11.68 19.19 3.21
N LEU A 230 -11.05 19.84 2.23
CA LEU A 230 -9.72 19.51 1.74
C LEU A 230 -8.72 20.58 2.17
N MET A 231 -7.68 20.15 2.87
CA MET A 231 -6.58 21.00 3.27
C MET A 231 -5.25 20.32 2.96
N THR A 232 -4.24 21.14 2.65
CA THR A 232 -2.89 20.67 2.35
C THR A 232 -1.96 21.17 3.46
N ILE A 233 -1.36 20.25 4.19
CA ILE A 233 -0.55 20.54 5.38
C ILE A 233 0.84 19.94 5.18
N PRO A 234 1.91 20.75 5.18
CA PRO A 234 3.28 20.25 5.24
C PRO A 234 3.62 19.83 6.68
N ILE A 235 4.03 18.58 6.88
CA ILE A 235 4.52 18.06 8.14
C ILE A 235 6.04 17.89 8.10
N HIS A 236 6.68 18.18 9.22
CA HIS A 236 8.13 18.15 9.37
C HIS A 236 8.51 17.29 10.58
N LYS A 237 9.64 16.59 10.47
CA LYS A 237 10.27 15.85 11.58
C LYS A 237 11.78 15.97 11.43
N ASP A 238 12.47 16.20 12.55
CA ASP A 238 13.92 16.38 12.55
C ASP A 238 14.64 15.19 11.92
N GLY A 239 15.47 15.46 10.92
CA GLY A 239 16.23 14.43 10.20
C GLY A 239 15.46 13.69 9.09
N HIS A 240 14.22 14.09 8.78
CA HIS A 240 13.42 13.51 7.69
C HIS A 240 13.00 14.56 6.67
N ASP A 241 12.87 14.15 5.41
CA ASP A 241 12.28 15.00 4.37
C ASP A 241 10.82 15.35 4.70
N PRO A 242 10.36 16.59 4.41
CA PRO A 242 9.00 16.99 4.68
C PRO A 242 8.00 16.18 3.85
N ILE A 243 6.87 15.84 4.49
CA ILE A 243 5.75 15.15 3.85
C ILE A 243 4.60 16.14 3.74
N THR A 244 3.97 16.22 2.57
CA THR A 244 2.78 17.04 2.36
C THR A 244 1.53 16.18 2.48
N LEU A 245 0.74 16.40 3.53
CA LEU A 245 -0.54 15.74 3.73
C LEU A 245 -1.63 16.47 2.95
N THR A 246 -2.39 15.73 2.14
CA THR A 246 -3.69 16.19 1.65
C THR A 246 -4.74 15.56 2.55
N VAL A 247 -5.26 16.34 3.50
CA VAL A 247 -6.23 15.86 4.49
C VAL A 247 -7.64 16.00 3.94
N TYR A 248 -8.36 14.88 3.98
CA TYR A 248 -9.77 14.76 3.65
C TYR A 248 -10.55 14.66 4.96
N ASP A 249 -11.17 15.77 5.38
CA ASP A 249 -12.11 15.77 6.50
C ASP A 249 -13.53 15.46 5.99
N CYS A 250 -13.91 14.19 6.13
CA CYS A 250 -15.21 13.68 5.72
C CYS A 250 -16.25 13.96 6.80
N GLY A 251 -17.31 14.72 6.47
CA GLY A 251 -18.44 14.95 7.39
C GLY A 251 -19.07 13.64 7.89
N GLY A 252 -19.19 13.46 9.21
CA GLY A 252 -19.63 12.20 9.83
C GLY A 252 -21.12 11.84 9.71
N GLN A 253 -21.89 12.55 8.88
CA GLN A 253 -23.35 12.31 8.76
C GLN A 253 -23.63 11.19 7.75
N SER A 254 -24.45 10.23 8.15
CA SER A 254 -24.79 9.05 7.33
C SER A 254 -25.37 9.37 5.95
N LYS A 255 -25.98 10.55 5.79
CA LYS A 255 -26.57 11.03 4.54
C LYS A 255 -25.54 11.38 3.45
N TYR A 256 -24.30 11.74 3.83
CA TYR A 256 -23.23 12.13 2.89
C TYR A 256 -22.21 11.02 2.63
N ALA A 257 -22.36 9.87 3.30
CA ALA A 257 -21.50 8.71 3.13
C ALA A 257 -21.41 8.25 1.66
N ALA A 258 -22.50 8.39 0.88
CA ALA A 258 -22.52 8.01 -0.54
C ALA A 258 -21.62 8.90 -1.42
N GLY A 259 -21.50 10.20 -1.12
CA GLY A 259 -20.62 11.12 -1.86
C GLY A 259 -19.15 10.93 -1.49
N GLN A 260 -18.87 10.56 -0.23
CA GLN A 260 -17.50 10.35 0.28
C GLN A 260 -16.83 9.10 -0.30
N VAL A 261 -17.62 8.10 -0.72
CA VAL A 261 -17.13 6.84 -1.29
C VAL A 261 -16.26 7.05 -2.53
N GLN A 262 -16.48 8.12 -3.30
CA GLN A 262 -15.67 8.41 -4.51
C GLN A 262 -14.22 8.78 -4.17
N PHE A 263 -13.97 9.25 -2.95
CA PHE A 263 -12.64 9.64 -2.49
C PHE A 263 -11.91 8.51 -1.76
N ILE A 264 -12.51 7.33 -1.63
CA ILE A 264 -11.88 6.16 -1.01
C ILE A 264 -11.08 5.40 -2.08
N THR A 265 -9.76 5.43 -1.93
CA THR A 265 -8.77 4.78 -2.81
C THR A 265 -7.79 3.93 -2.02
N SER A 266 -7.25 2.84 -2.60
CA SER A 266 -6.29 1.94 -1.92
C SER A 266 -4.98 2.61 -1.50
N VAL A 267 -4.59 3.71 -2.17
CA VAL A 267 -3.34 4.45 -1.91
C VAL A 267 -3.46 5.52 -0.79
N GLY A 268 -4.55 5.50 -0.01
CA GLY A 268 -4.78 6.44 1.08
C GLY A 268 -4.30 5.90 2.43
N PHE A 269 -3.88 6.80 3.31
CA PHE A 269 -3.74 6.54 4.75
C PHE A 269 -5.02 6.97 5.46
N TYR A 270 -5.71 6.00 6.07
CA TYR A 270 -6.98 6.21 6.73
C TYR A 270 -6.80 6.23 8.24
N VAL A 271 -7.28 7.28 8.89
CA VAL A 271 -7.31 7.37 10.35
C VAL A 271 -8.75 7.18 10.80
N LEU A 272 -9.03 6.05 11.44
CA LEU A 272 -10.34 5.75 11.99
C LEU A 272 -10.42 6.22 13.45
N LEU A 273 -11.18 7.28 13.67
CA LEU A 273 -11.44 7.83 14.99
C LEU A 273 -12.57 7.10 15.69
N VAL A 274 -12.28 6.63 16.89
CA VAL A 274 -13.24 6.01 17.81
C VAL A 274 -13.36 6.93 19.02
N ASN A 275 -14.57 7.35 19.36
CA ASN A 275 -14.82 8.11 20.59
C ASN A 275 -14.66 7.18 21.81
N ALA A 276 -14.02 7.62 22.90
CA ALA A 276 -13.92 6.86 24.13
C ALA A 276 -15.28 6.39 24.68
N GLU A 277 -16.34 7.18 24.49
CA GLU A 277 -17.73 6.86 24.87
C GLU A 277 -18.44 5.92 23.87
N GLU A 278 -17.81 5.52 22.77
CA GLU A 278 -18.45 4.66 21.75
C GLU A 278 -18.73 3.26 22.30
N GLU A 279 -20.01 2.88 22.40
CA GLU A 279 -20.42 1.56 22.88
C GLU A 279 -20.81 0.60 21.76
N ASP A 280 -21.10 1.12 20.55
CA ASP A 280 -21.60 0.30 19.45
C ASP A 280 -20.45 -0.18 18.53
N PRO A 281 -20.12 -1.48 18.53
CA PRO A 281 -19.07 -2.02 17.68
C PRO A 281 -19.44 -1.98 16.18
N PHE A 282 -20.72 -1.78 15.84
CA PHE A 282 -21.15 -1.62 14.46
C PHE A 282 -20.50 -0.40 13.81
N ASN A 283 -20.26 0.68 14.57
CA ASN A 283 -19.66 1.89 14.04
C ASN A 283 -18.24 1.65 13.51
N ILE A 284 -17.42 0.89 14.24
CA ILE A 284 -16.08 0.50 13.79
C ILE A 284 -16.18 -0.42 12.57
N THR A 285 -16.98 -1.48 12.70
CA THR A 285 -17.09 -2.52 11.67
C THR A 285 -17.61 -1.96 10.35
N ARG A 286 -18.56 -1.01 10.39
CA ARG A 286 -19.12 -0.36 9.21
C ARG A 286 -18.05 0.34 8.38
N PHE A 287 -17.18 1.14 9.00
CA PHE A 287 -16.11 1.84 8.26
C PHE A 287 -15.10 0.85 7.67
N LEU A 288 -14.74 -0.20 8.42
CA LEU A 288 -13.84 -1.24 7.93
C LEU A 288 -14.41 -2.02 6.74
N VAL A 289 -15.71 -2.35 6.77
CA VAL A 289 -16.38 -3.01 5.63
C VAL A 289 -16.39 -2.11 4.40
N ILE A 290 -16.69 -0.81 4.56
CA ILE A 290 -16.67 0.15 3.44
C ILE A 290 -15.27 0.24 2.84
N LEU A 291 -14.24 0.32 3.68
CA LEU A 291 -12.85 0.37 3.24
C LEU A 291 -12.44 -0.92 2.52
N GLN A 292 -12.73 -2.09 3.08
CA GLN A 292 -12.39 -3.37 2.45
C GLN A 292 -13.01 -3.52 1.07
N ALA A 293 -14.24 -3.05 0.88
CA ALA A 293 -14.95 -3.14 -0.38
C ALA A 293 -14.45 -2.15 -1.46
N ARG A 294 -13.87 -1.01 -1.05
CA ARG A 294 -13.55 0.11 -1.98
C ARG A 294 -12.06 0.37 -2.14
N ALA A 295 -11.29 0.12 -1.09
CA ALA A 295 -9.86 0.36 -1.01
C ALA A 295 -9.18 -0.85 -0.33
N PRO A 296 -9.24 -2.05 -0.95
CA PRO A 296 -8.53 -3.20 -0.44
C PRO A 296 -7.02 -2.90 -0.34
N GLY A 297 -6.37 -3.44 0.69
CA GLY A 297 -4.96 -3.15 0.99
C GLY A 297 -4.68 -1.78 1.61
N ALA A 298 -5.68 -0.91 1.76
CA ALA A 298 -5.46 0.41 2.36
C ALA A 298 -4.96 0.32 3.81
N VAL A 299 -4.12 1.29 4.18
CA VAL A 299 -3.56 1.39 5.54
C VAL A 299 -4.53 2.12 6.44
N VAL A 300 -4.89 1.47 7.55
CA VAL A 300 -5.82 2.01 8.54
C VAL A 300 -5.15 2.12 9.90
N GLN A 301 -5.02 3.34 10.41
CA GLN A 301 -4.59 3.62 11.78
C GLN A 301 -5.82 3.92 12.63
N ILE A 302 -6.00 3.18 13.72
CA ILE A 302 -7.09 3.45 14.66
C ILE A 302 -6.59 4.46 15.70
N VAL A 303 -7.42 5.45 15.98
CA VAL A 303 -7.15 6.48 16.99
C VAL A 303 -8.32 6.54 17.97
N LEU A 304 -8.03 6.29 19.23
CA LEU A 304 -8.96 6.46 20.34
C LEU A 304 -8.96 7.92 20.76
N SER A 305 -10.04 8.62 20.45
CA SER A 305 -10.23 10.05 20.72
C SER A 305 -10.95 10.30 22.04
N LYS A 306 -10.78 11.51 22.59
CA LYS A 306 -11.42 11.98 23.83
C LYS A 306 -11.10 11.12 25.05
N THR A 307 -9.84 10.69 25.18
CA THR A 307 -9.41 9.90 26.33
C THR A 307 -9.46 10.65 27.65
N ASP A 308 -9.64 11.98 27.62
CA ASP A 308 -9.95 12.80 28.79
C ASP A 308 -11.29 12.47 29.46
N LEU A 309 -12.18 11.74 28.77
CA LEU A 309 -13.43 11.27 29.35
C LEU A 309 -13.26 9.98 30.18
N LEU A 310 -12.09 9.33 30.09
CA LEU A 310 -11.78 8.12 30.83
C LEU A 310 -10.98 8.48 32.08
N ASN A 311 -11.37 7.90 33.22
CA ASN A 311 -10.86 8.33 34.53
C ASN A 311 -9.50 7.71 34.88
N SER A 312 -9.10 6.63 34.19
CA SER A 312 -7.85 5.92 34.47
C SER A 312 -7.20 5.31 33.22
N SER A 313 -5.88 5.15 33.26
CA SER A 313 -5.12 4.46 32.19
C SER A 313 -5.57 3.01 31.98
N SER A 314 -6.12 2.36 33.01
CA SER A 314 -6.69 1.01 32.90
C SER A 314 -7.99 0.98 32.09
N GLU A 315 -8.81 2.04 32.13
CA GLU A 315 -10.03 2.16 31.31
C GLU A 315 -9.68 2.38 29.84
N ILE A 316 -8.64 3.19 29.58
CA ILE A 316 -8.10 3.38 28.23
C ILE A 316 -7.65 2.04 27.64
N GLU A 317 -6.89 1.26 28.39
CA GLU A 317 -6.41 -0.04 27.92
C GLU A 317 -7.56 -1.04 27.69
N SER A 318 -8.53 -1.08 28.60
CA SER A 318 -9.73 -1.91 28.42
C SER A 318 -10.51 -1.52 27.16
N LYS A 319 -10.55 -0.23 26.82
CA LYS A 319 -11.18 0.25 25.58
C LYS A 319 -10.37 -0.15 24.35
N LYS A 320 -9.04 -0.07 24.40
CA LYS A 320 -8.16 -0.54 23.32
C LYS A 320 -8.34 -2.03 23.08
N ASP A 321 -8.42 -2.85 24.13
CA ASP A 321 -8.71 -4.30 24.03
C ASP A 321 -10.08 -4.56 23.40
N TRP A 322 -11.09 -3.80 23.79
CA TRP A 322 -12.42 -3.89 23.20
C TRP A 322 -12.40 -3.60 21.70
N ILE A 323 -11.68 -2.55 21.25
CA ILE A 323 -11.51 -2.24 19.83
C ILE A 323 -10.78 -3.40 19.12
N HIS A 324 -9.64 -3.85 19.65
CA HIS A 324 -8.86 -4.95 19.10
C HIS A 324 -9.70 -6.20 18.87
N LYS A 325 -10.51 -6.59 19.85
CA LYS A 325 -11.38 -7.76 19.75
C LYS A 325 -12.36 -7.66 18.57
N HIS A 326 -12.88 -6.46 18.28
CA HIS A 326 -13.80 -6.25 17.16
C HIS A 326 -13.09 -6.20 15.81
N VAL A 327 -11.91 -5.59 15.75
CA VAL A 327 -11.04 -5.61 14.55
C VAL A 327 -10.63 -7.03 14.21
N GLN A 328 -10.22 -7.84 15.19
CA GLN A 328 -9.86 -9.25 15.00
C GLN A 328 -11.05 -10.09 14.52
N LYS A 329 -12.26 -9.84 15.02
CA LYS A 329 -13.48 -10.50 14.52
C LYS A 329 -13.72 -10.18 13.05
N PHE A 330 -13.54 -8.92 12.65
CA PHE A 330 -13.66 -8.48 11.26
C PHE A 330 -12.61 -9.15 10.36
N GLN A 331 -11.34 -9.16 10.78
CA GLN A 331 -10.26 -9.80 10.02
C GLN A 331 -10.51 -11.30 9.83
N LYS A 332 -10.97 -12.01 10.89
CA LYS A 332 -11.34 -13.44 10.82
C LYS A 332 -12.54 -13.72 9.91
N TYR A 333 -13.46 -12.77 9.77
CA TYR A 333 -14.61 -12.90 8.88
C TYR A 333 -14.19 -12.76 7.42
N ASN A 334 -13.35 -11.78 7.10
CA ASN A 334 -12.86 -11.56 5.73
C ASN A 334 -11.96 -12.71 5.26
N SER A 335 -11.06 -13.20 6.12
CA SER A 335 -10.14 -14.29 5.74
C SER A 335 -10.84 -15.60 5.38
N LYS A 336 -12.08 -15.83 5.86
CA LYS A 336 -12.90 -17.00 5.52
C LYS A 336 -13.65 -16.86 4.20
N ASN A 337 -13.93 -15.63 3.75
CA ASN A 337 -14.73 -15.35 2.56
C ASN A 337 -13.86 -14.98 1.33
N ASP A 338 -12.58 -14.65 1.52
CA ASP A 338 -11.63 -14.31 0.44
C ASP A 338 -11.18 -15.51 -0.42
N THR A 339 -11.74 -16.71 -0.23
CA THR A 339 -11.42 -17.87 -1.09
C THR A 339 -11.94 -17.73 -2.52
N GLU A 340 -12.87 -16.79 -2.79
CA GLU A 340 -13.45 -16.58 -4.14
C GLU A 340 -13.04 -15.24 -4.80
N HIS A 341 -12.47 -14.29 -4.05
CA HIS A 341 -12.10 -12.97 -4.58
C HIS A 341 -10.68 -12.58 -4.14
N LYS A 342 -9.78 -12.35 -5.13
CA LYS A 342 -8.38 -11.88 -4.98
C LYS A 342 -8.25 -10.45 -4.38
N SER A 343 -9.08 -10.07 -3.41
CA SER A 343 -9.00 -8.75 -2.78
C SER A 343 -7.96 -8.75 -1.65
N ALA A 344 -7.01 -7.80 -1.63
CA ALA A 344 -6.12 -7.65 -0.48
C ALA A 344 -6.89 -7.34 0.81
N PRO A 345 -6.53 -7.95 1.95
CA PRO A 345 -7.06 -7.53 3.24
C PRO A 345 -6.59 -6.10 3.58
N LEU A 346 -7.36 -5.36 4.38
CA LEU A 346 -6.93 -4.06 4.90
C LEU A 346 -5.69 -4.19 5.80
N ASN A 347 -4.76 -3.25 5.66
CA ASN A 347 -3.57 -3.15 6.51
C ASN A 347 -3.91 -2.30 7.76
N ILE A 348 -4.60 -2.93 8.72
CA ILE A 348 -5.00 -2.30 9.98
C ILE A 348 -3.83 -2.37 10.96
N GLN A 349 -3.36 -1.20 11.41
CA GLN A 349 -2.29 -1.09 12.39
C GLN A 349 -2.75 -1.62 13.75
N GLY A 350 -1.93 -2.47 14.38
CA GLY A 350 -2.23 -3.02 15.71
C GLY A 350 -2.18 -1.96 16.81
N ASP A 351 -1.19 -1.06 16.75
CA ASP A 351 -1.05 -0.03 17.77
C ASP A 351 -2.22 0.95 17.70
N ILE A 352 -2.99 1.09 18.78
CA ILE A 352 -4.04 2.11 18.89
C ILE A 352 -3.45 3.34 19.57
N ILE A 353 -3.43 4.46 18.85
CA ILE A 353 -3.02 5.76 19.39
C ILE A 353 -4.19 6.31 20.20
N ASP A 354 -3.97 6.62 21.46
CA ASP A 354 -4.93 7.35 22.28
C ASP A 354 -4.57 8.84 22.34
N VAL A 355 -5.57 9.69 22.15
CA VAL A 355 -5.38 11.14 22.07
C VAL A 355 -6.47 11.89 22.84
N SER A 356 -6.05 12.92 23.57
CA SER A 356 -6.93 13.95 24.08
C SER A 356 -6.60 15.29 23.40
N ALA A 357 -7.29 15.54 22.30
CA ALA A 357 -7.17 16.79 21.55
C ALA A 357 -7.47 18.04 22.41
N LYS A 358 -8.25 17.88 23.49
CA LYS A 358 -8.63 18.96 24.41
C LYS A 358 -7.54 19.27 25.44
N ASN A 359 -6.94 18.25 26.05
CA ASN A 359 -5.99 18.44 27.15
C ASN A 359 -4.53 18.50 26.67
N SER A 360 -4.21 17.82 25.56
CA SER A 360 -2.83 17.69 25.04
C SER A 360 -2.80 17.74 23.50
N PRO A 361 -3.08 18.91 22.89
CA PRO A 361 -3.07 19.05 21.43
C PRO A 361 -1.68 18.85 20.82
N THR A 362 -0.60 19.28 21.49
CA THR A 362 0.78 19.09 21.01
C THR A 362 1.19 17.61 21.00
N ASP A 363 0.83 16.87 22.05
CA ASP A 363 1.12 15.43 22.11
C ASP A 363 0.32 14.66 21.06
N THR A 364 -0.94 15.07 20.83
CA THR A 364 -1.79 14.55 19.74
C THR A 364 -1.15 14.79 18.37
N HIS A 365 -0.66 16.00 18.12
CA HIS A 365 0.04 16.37 16.89
C HIS A 365 1.29 15.51 16.68
N ASN A 366 2.16 15.42 17.70
CA ASN A 366 3.40 14.66 17.64
C ASN A 366 3.15 13.15 17.50
N ALA A 367 2.16 12.59 18.18
CA ALA A 367 1.83 11.16 18.09
C ALA A 367 1.40 10.77 16.66
N ILE A 368 0.56 11.59 16.01
CA ILE A 368 0.10 11.32 14.65
C ILE A 368 1.25 11.50 13.65
N ILE A 369 2.06 12.57 13.77
CA ILE A 369 3.20 12.81 12.88
C ILE A 369 4.25 11.71 13.03
N ASN A 370 4.63 11.37 14.25
CA ASN A 370 5.60 10.31 14.50
C ASN A 370 5.13 8.99 13.88
N ARG A 371 3.84 8.66 14.03
CA ARG A 371 3.29 7.46 13.40
C ARG A 371 3.35 7.52 11.88
N ILE A 372 3.03 8.64 11.25
CA ILE A 372 3.12 8.78 9.79
C ILE A 372 4.55 8.53 9.31
N PHE A 373 5.54 9.11 9.99
CA PHE A 373 6.95 8.90 9.65
C PHE A 373 7.36 7.44 9.88
N GLU A 374 7.02 6.84 11.03
CA GLU A 374 7.27 5.41 11.31
C GLU A 374 6.73 4.48 10.22
N LEU A 375 5.49 4.69 9.77
CA LEU A 375 4.88 3.89 8.71
C LEU A 375 5.50 4.16 7.33
N SER A 376 5.99 5.38 7.09
CA SER A 376 6.69 5.74 5.86
C SER A 376 8.13 5.22 5.80
N ASP A 377 8.79 5.09 6.95
CA ASP A 377 10.17 4.62 7.11
C ASP A 377 10.28 3.10 7.30
N ALA A 378 9.14 2.40 7.43
CA ALA A 378 9.10 0.95 7.53
C ALA A 378 9.77 0.29 6.30
N SER A 379 10.35 -0.89 6.50
CA SER A 379 10.93 -1.70 5.43
C SER A 379 10.28 -3.08 5.41
N PRO A 380 9.45 -3.40 4.40
CA PRO A 380 9.03 -2.55 3.28
C PRO A 380 8.12 -1.37 3.74
N PRO A 381 8.03 -0.28 2.94
CA PRO A 381 7.23 0.89 3.28
C PRO A 381 5.75 0.55 3.31
N ILE A 382 5.10 0.86 4.43
CA ILE A 382 3.66 0.63 4.62
C ILE A 382 2.85 1.68 3.83
N LEU A 383 3.40 2.89 3.68
CA LEU A 383 2.80 4.00 2.93
C LEU A 383 3.52 4.19 1.56
N PRO A 384 3.24 3.37 0.54
CA PRO A 384 3.99 3.38 -0.71
C PRO A 384 3.82 4.66 -1.56
N SER A 385 2.83 5.51 -1.27
CA SER A 385 2.70 6.82 -1.93
C SER A 385 3.75 7.84 -1.50
N VAL A 386 4.35 7.65 -0.32
CA VAL A 386 5.39 8.54 0.20
C VAL A 386 6.74 8.09 -0.35
N ARG A 387 7.61 9.06 -0.67
CA ARG A 387 8.93 8.83 -1.29
C ARG A 387 8.85 8.10 -2.64
N GLN A 388 7.74 8.30 -3.35
CA GLN A 388 7.56 7.72 -4.65
C GLN A 388 8.30 8.55 -5.70
N ASN A 389 9.10 7.91 -6.53
CA ASN A 389 9.70 8.58 -7.67
C ASN A 389 8.63 8.83 -8.73
N VAL A 390 8.40 10.10 -9.09
CA VAL A 390 7.39 10.48 -10.08
C VAL A 390 8.02 11.23 -11.25
N PRO A 391 7.56 10.98 -12.48
CA PRO A 391 8.01 11.77 -13.63
C PRO A 391 7.69 13.26 -13.48
N MET A 392 8.61 14.13 -13.90
CA MET A 392 8.42 15.59 -13.86
C MET A 392 7.17 16.04 -14.64
N ARG A 393 6.80 15.30 -15.70
CA ARG A 393 5.58 15.53 -16.47
C ARG A 393 4.32 15.45 -15.62
N TRP A 394 4.26 14.52 -14.65
CA TRP A 394 3.10 14.37 -13.77
C TRP A 394 2.96 15.57 -12.84
N LEU A 395 4.08 16.07 -12.31
CA LEU A 395 4.10 17.28 -11.49
C LEU A 395 3.68 18.52 -12.28
N ALA A 396 4.14 18.64 -13.54
CA ALA A 396 3.71 19.72 -14.43
C ALA A 396 2.20 19.65 -14.71
N PHE A 397 1.66 18.45 -14.92
CA PHE A 397 0.22 18.24 -15.11
C PHE A 397 -0.58 18.57 -13.85
N GLU A 398 -0.08 18.21 -12.67
CA GLU A 398 -0.72 18.57 -11.40
C GLU A 398 -0.75 20.10 -11.21
N ARG A 399 0.36 20.79 -11.46
CA ARG A 399 0.42 22.27 -11.43
C ARG A 399 -0.57 22.90 -12.39
N PHE A 400 -0.72 22.32 -13.59
CA PHE A 400 -1.71 22.75 -14.57
C PHE A 400 -3.14 22.61 -14.03
N LEU A 401 -3.50 21.47 -13.44
CA LEU A 401 -4.82 21.26 -12.83
C LEU A 401 -5.09 22.25 -11.68
N MET A 402 -4.10 22.49 -10.83
CA MET A 402 -4.21 23.48 -9.76
C MET A 402 -4.40 24.90 -10.30
N ALA A 403 -3.67 25.26 -11.37
CA ALA A 403 -3.82 26.56 -12.01
C ALA A 403 -5.21 26.75 -12.65
N ILE A 404 -5.77 25.71 -13.28
CA ILE A 404 -7.15 25.75 -13.81
C ILE A 404 -8.15 25.96 -12.68
N SER A 405 -7.99 25.25 -11.56
CA SER A 405 -8.87 25.38 -10.40
C SER A 405 -8.82 26.79 -9.79
N ALA A 406 -7.64 27.42 -9.76
CA ALA A 406 -7.44 28.73 -9.17
C ALA A 406 -7.84 29.91 -10.08
N TYR A 407 -7.55 29.82 -11.38
CA TYR A 407 -7.68 30.96 -12.30
C TYR A 407 -8.75 30.78 -13.38
N GLY A 408 -9.32 29.58 -13.50
CA GLY A 408 -10.18 29.22 -14.63
C GLY A 408 -9.40 29.09 -15.95
N LEU A 409 -10.07 28.59 -17.00
CA LEU A 409 -9.48 28.39 -18.33
C LEU A 409 -9.29 29.69 -19.14
N THR A 410 -9.65 30.85 -18.59
CA THR A 410 -9.79 32.10 -19.34
C THR A 410 -8.51 32.94 -19.41
N ASP A 411 -7.57 32.77 -18.48
CA ASP A 411 -6.34 33.58 -18.42
C ASP A 411 -5.09 32.73 -18.73
N THR A 412 -4.81 32.54 -20.02
CA THR A 412 -3.75 31.65 -20.51
C THR A 412 -2.34 32.10 -20.12
N SER A 413 -2.12 33.39 -19.86
CA SER A 413 -0.79 33.91 -19.49
C SER A 413 -0.42 33.51 -18.07
N LYS A 414 -1.33 33.71 -17.11
CA LYS A 414 -1.13 33.30 -15.71
C LYS A 414 -1.08 31.78 -15.57
N LEU A 415 -1.82 31.06 -16.40
CA LEU A 415 -1.75 29.60 -16.46
C LEU A 415 -0.33 29.14 -16.86
N CYS A 416 0.26 29.74 -17.90
CA CYS A 416 1.61 29.41 -18.35
C CYS A 416 2.70 29.74 -17.32
N GLU A 417 2.58 30.86 -16.60
CA GLU A 417 3.50 31.22 -15.51
C GLU A 417 3.41 30.23 -14.34
N ALA A 418 2.19 29.85 -13.93
CA ALA A 418 1.96 28.87 -12.86
C ALA A 418 2.50 27.48 -13.21
N ILE A 419 2.42 27.05 -14.48
CA ILE A 419 2.95 25.76 -14.95
C ILE A 419 4.49 25.75 -14.96
N LYS A 420 5.11 26.85 -15.43
CA LYS A 420 6.57 26.95 -15.59
C LYS A 420 7.32 27.06 -14.26
N GLY A 421 6.68 27.62 -13.22
CA GLY A 421 7.30 27.81 -11.90
C GLY A 421 8.38 28.88 -11.96
N GLY A 422 8.04 30.10 -11.54
CA GLY A 422 9.04 31.14 -11.27
C GLY A 422 9.97 30.71 -10.13
N VAL A 423 11.27 30.73 -10.44
CA VAL A 423 12.45 30.99 -9.61
C VAL A 423 12.30 30.86 -8.08
N GLU A 424 13.18 30.03 -7.50
CA GLU A 424 13.70 30.10 -6.13
C GLU A 424 13.35 31.39 -5.37
N GLN A 425 12.49 31.31 -4.36
CA GLN A 425 12.53 32.30 -3.28
C GLN A 425 13.67 31.90 -2.36
N GLN A 426 14.83 32.51 -2.60
CA GLN A 426 15.87 32.66 -1.60
C GLN A 426 15.28 33.38 -0.39
N ASP A 427 15.57 32.81 0.78
CA ASP A 427 15.60 33.53 2.06
C ASP A 427 16.28 34.89 1.86
N ASN A 428 15.57 35.96 2.20
CA ASN A 428 16.18 37.14 2.77
C ASN A 428 15.18 37.85 3.66
N ASP A 429 15.46 37.67 4.95
CA ASP A 429 15.08 38.52 6.06
C ASP A 429 15.18 40.01 5.68
N ASN A 430 14.11 40.76 5.95
CA ASN A 430 14.18 42.14 6.45
C ASN A 430 12.79 42.57 6.91
N GLY A 431 12.63 42.63 8.23
CA GLY A 431 11.43 43.15 8.85
C GLY A 431 11.20 44.63 8.54
N THR A 432 9.96 44.98 8.25
CA THR A 432 9.21 46.09 8.87
C THR A 432 7.78 46.09 8.31
N ASP A 433 6.84 46.53 9.15
CA ASP A 433 5.46 46.92 8.83
C ASP A 433 4.36 45.84 8.83
N ASN A 434 4.10 45.37 10.06
CA ASN A 434 2.75 45.02 10.53
C ASN A 434 1.84 46.26 10.50
N GLN A 435 0.76 46.24 9.70
CA GLN A 435 -0.61 46.67 10.09
C GLN A 435 -1.66 46.79 8.96
N ALA A 436 -1.40 46.40 7.70
CA ALA A 436 -2.40 46.50 6.61
C ALA A 436 -2.90 45.15 6.04
N TYR A 437 -2.58 44.01 6.66
CA TYR A 437 -2.73 42.67 6.06
C TYR A 437 -3.96 41.84 6.52
N SER A 438 -4.99 42.42 7.13
CA SER A 438 -6.14 41.65 7.64
C SER A 438 -7.36 41.58 6.71
N ASP A 439 -7.65 42.62 5.92
CA ASP A 439 -9.00 42.76 5.37
C ASP A 439 -9.12 42.22 3.92
N GLU A 440 -8.06 42.35 3.10
CA GLU A 440 -8.05 41.80 1.73
C GLU A 440 -7.99 40.26 1.71
N ASN A 441 -7.41 39.65 2.74
CA ASN A 441 -7.31 38.20 2.88
C ASN A 441 -8.65 37.56 3.25
N GLU A 442 -9.53 38.29 3.93
CA GLU A 442 -10.85 37.80 4.32
C GLU A 442 -11.82 37.80 3.13
N GLU A 443 -11.74 38.81 2.26
CA GLU A 443 -12.54 38.89 1.03
C GLU A 443 -12.06 37.87 -0.02
N TYR A 444 -10.74 37.66 -0.14
CA TYR A 444 -10.15 36.61 -0.97
C TYR A 444 -10.55 35.19 -0.51
N ASN A 445 -10.58 34.96 0.80
CA ASN A 445 -11.04 33.69 1.37
C ASN A 445 -12.56 33.48 1.20
N LYS A 446 -13.37 34.54 1.35
CA LYS A 446 -14.82 34.47 1.08
C LYS A 446 -15.12 34.17 -0.39
N GLN A 447 -14.37 34.74 -1.33
CA GLN A 447 -14.51 34.43 -2.76
C GLN A 447 -14.09 32.99 -3.10
N ARG A 448 -13.04 32.45 -2.46
CA ARG A 448 -12.63 31.04 -2.60
C ARG A 448 -13.66 30.05 -2.05
N VAL A 449 -14.29 30.37 -0.92
CA VAL A 449 -15.36 29.53 -0.33
C VAL A 449 -16.60 29.53 -1.21
N GLN A 450 -16.99 30.69 -1.78
CA GLN A 450 -18.15 30.78 -2.67
C GLN A 450 -17.95 30.08 -4.03
N GLN A 451 -16.72 30.06 -4.57
CA GLN A 451 -16.43 29.31 -5.81
C GLN A 451 -16.44 27.80 -5.60
N ARG A 452 -16.00 27.30 -4.43
CA ARG A 452 -16.03 25.87 -4.09
C ARG A 452 -17.44 25.31 -3.89
N ALA A 453 -18.42 26.15 -3.55
CA ALA A 453 -19.81 25.74 -3.39
C ALA A 453 -20.58 25.62 -4.74
N LYS A 454 -19.98 26.06 -5.86
CA LYS A 454 -20.59 26.02 -7.21
C LYS A 454 -20.07 24.88 -8.09
N LEU A 455 -18.96 24.25 -7.73
CA LEU A 455 -18.39 23.04 -8.33
C LEU A 455 -18.90 21.82 -7.58
#